data_AF-A0A933CRS5-F1
#
_entry.id   AF-A0A933CRS5-F1
#
_cell.length_a   1.000
_cell.length_b   1.000
_cell.length_c   1.000
_cell.angle_alpha   90.00
_cell.angle_beta   90.00
_cell.angle_gamma   90.00
#
_symmetry.space_group_name_H-M   'P 1'
#
loop_
_entity.id
_entity.type
_entity.pdbx_description
1 polymer ?
#
loop_
_entity_poly.entity_id
_entity_poly.type
_entity_poly.pdbx_seq_one_letter_code
_entity_poly.pdbx_strand_id
1 'polypeptide(L)'
;MAGFRLIIDGRPEGLPHADGYYRFFPLEPSPVEDMSLSNKTTAVLTNTSLDTVLNEMLKVGAGGVVMLVCHAFQQGLLMPIVPGGPNQRLIVGTGMAIIDKAIKAESDVAAIRALPTSTAEQQKTAIDRWTRFLNGLQPGMVTGSITIKEAETAYGKFLDNVAKGLEFQGPKARDAMLDLLRRVVQLRGLKLSRLELRACNIGDDDKTMEAVRKFFGCERLLAPIFGTFYLSPILAFTLQGLSDNDEFMGRPRRSRGRVPGPVGRAARDDVSSGLIIAQSNHTTRGFLRETSVPVEFQSRRLSPSLHLGAVSSFYTFTLTVDEISAFKYRAWAAVAPAKGKRTPDWTKVQNFVRGWIMPGSSYTGGAFPLAGLWTPDIQDQPFVLPNETSYLRSINQAPPVNP
;
A
#
# COMPACT_ATOMS: atom_id res chain seq x y z
N MET A 1 -7.00 -22.33 15.61
CA MET A 1 -5.80 -22.26 14.75
C MET A 1 -5.61 -20.80 14.34
N ALA A 2 -4.38 -20.30 14.38
CA ALA A 2 -4.06 -18.95 13.91
C ALA A 2 -4.37 -18.87 12.40
N GLY A 3 -5.26 -17.97 12.00
CA GLY A 3 -5.66 -17.77 10.60
C GLY A 3 -4.80 -16.72 9.89
N PHE A 4 -4.94 -16.68 8.57
CA PHE A 4 -4.40 -15.61 7.71
C PHE A 4 -5.54 -14.90 6.97
N ARG A 5 -5.46 -13.57 6.86
CA ARG A 5 -6.42 -12.76 6.09
C ARG A 5 -5.70 -11.66 5.30
N LEU A 6 -5.96 -11.63 3.99
CA LEU A 6 -5.67 -10.49 3.12
C LEU A 6 -6.92 -9.62 3.03
N ILE A 7 -6.79 -8.33 3.31
CA ILE A 7 -7.87 -7.34 3.24
C ILE A 7 -7.42 -6.24 2.27
N ILE A 8 -8.22 -5.99 1.24
CA ILE A 8 -7.91 -5.01 0.19
C ILE A 8 -8.95 -3.88 0.23
N ASP A 9 -8.46 -2.64 0.30
CA ASP A 9 -9.26 -1.46 0.03
C ASP A 9 -9.57 -1.38 -1.47
N GLY A 10 -10.69 -1.96 -1.88
CA GLY A 10 -11.13 -2.06 -3.27
C GLY A 10 -11.97 -0.87 -3.74
N ARG A 11 -12.04 0.22 -2.96
CA ARG A 11 -12.70 1.46 -3.40
C ARG A 11 -11.98 2.06 -4.62
N PRO A 12 -12.65 2.85 -5.48
CA PRO A 12 -12.01 3.52 -6.61
C PRO A 12 -10.81 4.40 -6.22
N GLU A 13 -10.91 5.06 -5.06
CA GLU A 13 -9.85 5.88 -4.44
C GLU A 13 -8.88 5.10 -3.55
N GLY A 14 -9.12 3.79 -3.36
CA GLY A 14 -8.23 2.87 -2.66
C GLY A 14 -7.22 2.26 -3.64
N LEU A 15 -7.06 0.93 -3.57
CA LEU A 15 -6.14 0.16 -4.41
C LEU A 15 -6.90 -0.88 -5.25
N PRO A 16 -7.78 -0.46 -6.18
CA PRO A 16 -8.69 -1.36 -6.90
C PRO A 16 -7.96 -2.39 -7.78
N HIS A 17 -6.69 -2.15 -8.14
CA HIS A 17 -5.89 -3.07 -8.95
C HIS A 17 -5.21 -4.18 -8.13
N ALA A 18 -5.17 -4.08 -6.80
CA ALA A 18 -4.51 -5.06 -5.95
C ALA A 18 -5.20 -6.43 -5.99
N ASP A 19 -6.53 -6.49 -6.06
CA ASP A 19 -7.27 -7.75 -6.19
C ASP A 19 -6.86 -8.51 -7.47
N GLY A 20 -6.78 -7.80 -8.60
CA GLY A 20 -6.33 -8.37 -9.87
C GLY A 20 -4.90 -8.92 -9.79
N TYR A 21 -4.00 -8.19 -9.12
CA TYR A 21 -2.63 -8.65 -8.87
C TYR A 21 -2.60 -9.93 -8.03
N TYR A 22 -3.26 -9.95 -6.88
CA TYR A 22 -3.21 -11.07 -5.93
C TYR A 22 -3.95 -12.33 -6.39
N ARG A 23 -4.95 -12.19 -7.26
CA ARG A 23 -5.54 -13.36 -7.96
C ARG A 23 -4.56 -13.99 -8.94
N PHE A 24 -3.70 -13.18 -9.55
CA PHE A 24 -2.75 -13.62 -10.57
C PHE A 24 -1.46 -14.17 -9.94
N PHE A 25 -0.99 -13.55 -8.87
CA PHE A 25 0.19 -13.91 -8.12
C PHE A 25 -0.19 -14.18 -6.65
N PRO A 26 -0.63 -15.40 -6.31
CA PRO A 26 -1.19 -15.74 -5.01
C PRO A 26 -0.10 -16.00 -3.95
N LEU A 27 0.98 -15.24 -3.98
CA LEU A 27 2.06 -15.27 -3.01
C LEU A 27 2.53 -13.84 -2.82
N GLU A 28 2.80 -13.45 -1.57
CA GLU A 28 3.38 -12.14 -1.26
C GLU A 28 4.68 -12.35 -0.49
N PRO A 29 5.82 -11.89 -1.03
CA PRO A 29 7.08 -11.91 -0.31
C PRO A 29 7.03 -11.06 0.97
N SER A 30 7.65 -11.54 2.05
CA SER A 30 7.74 -10.81 3.31
C SER A 30 9.09 -11.00 4.00
N PRO A 31 9.61 -9.99 4.72
CA PRO A 31 10.85 -10.13 5.50
C PRO A 31 10.77 -11.19 6.60
N VAL A 32 9.56 -11.58 7.03
CA VAL A 32 9.36 -12.57 8.10
C VAL A 32 9.09 -13.95 7.52
N GLU A 33 8.06 -14.05 6.68
CA GLU A 33 7.61 -15.30 6.06
C GLU A 33 6.64 -14.98 4.93
N ASP A 34 6.89 -15.53 3.74
CA ASP A 34 6.03 -15.36 2.57
C ASP A 34 4.58 -15.76 2.85
N MET A 35 3.64 -15.01 2.31
CA MET A 35 2.21 -15.19 2.56
C MET A 35 1.55 -15.82 1.34
N SER A 36 1.10 -17.08 1.48
CA SER A 36 0.30 -17.76 0.45
C SER A 36 -1.14 -17.27 0.48
N LEU A 37 -1.63 -16.82 -0.67
CA LEU A 37 -2.93 -16.16 -0.80
C LEU A 37 -3.94 -17.07 -1.50
N SER A 38 -5.22 -16.91 -1.16
CA SER A 38 -6.31 -17.63 -1.81
C SER A 38 -7.60 -16.82 -1.73
N ASN A 39 -8.55 -17.10 -2.62
CA ASN A 39 -9.88 -16.47 -2.57
C ASN A 39 -10.60 -16.67 -1.20
N LYS A 40 -10.26 -17.73 -0.46
CA LYS A 40 -10.84 -17.98 0.88
C LYS A 40 -10.28 -17.05 1.94
N THR A 41 -9.02 -16.65 1.81
CA THR A 41 -8.30 -15.79 2.76
C THR A 41 -8.33 -14.32 2.36
N THR A 42 -8.82 -13.98 1.16
CA THR A 42 -8.89 -12.61 0.64
C THR A 42 -10.27 -12.00 0.83
N ALA A 43 -10.31 -10.74 1.28
CA ALA A 43 -11.50 -9.90 1.33
C ALA A 43 -11.23 -8.60 0.56
N VAL A 44 -12.06 -8.30 -0.44
CA VAL A 44 -12.01 -7.03 -1.18
C VAL A 44 -13.19 -6.18 -0.73
N LEU A 45 -12.90 -5.03 -0.11
CA LEU A 45 -13.91 -4.16 0.46
C LEU A 45 -14.17 -3.00 -0.51
N THR A 46 -15.41 -2.88 -0.99
CA THR A 46 -15.83 -1.77 -1.88
C THR A 46 -16.38 -0.57 -1.11
N ASN A 47 -16.59 -0.72 0.19
CA ASN A 47 -16.97 0.33 1.14
C ASN A 47 -16.04 0.25 2.36
N THR A 48 -14.75 0.47 2.11
CA THR A 48 -13.69 0.29 3.11
C THR A 48 -13.73 1.39 4.17
N SER A 49 -13.68 0.95 5.42
CA SER A 49 -13.55 1.78 6.62
C SER A 49 -12.87 0.95 7.71
N LEU A 50 -12.45 1.58 8.81
CA LEU A 50 -11.99 0.85 10.00
C LEU A 50 -13.02 -0.18 10.43
N ASP A 51 -14.30 0.20 10.45
CA ASP A 51 -15.39 -0.70 10.85
C ASP A 51 -15.45 -1.98 10.02
N THR A 52 -15.43 -1.85 8.69
CA THR A 52 -15.48 -3.01 7.78
C THR A 52 -14.18 -3.81 7.81
N VAL A 53 -13.03 -3.17 8.00
CA VAL A 53 -11.74 -3.85 8.16
C VAL A 53 -11.67 -4.65 9.46
N LEU A 54 -12.15 -4.10 10.59
CA LEU A 54 -12.19 -4.80 11.87
C LEU A 54 -13.01 -6.10 11.79
N ASN A 55 -14.14 -6.07 11.07
CA ASN A 55 -14.96 -7.27 10.85
C ASN A 55 -14.21 -8.38 10.11
N GLU A 56 -13.31 -8.03 9.18
CA GLU A 56 -12.47 -9.00 8.49
C GLU A 56 -11.28 -9.46 9.34
N MET A 57 -10.65 -8.54 10.09
CA MET A 57 -9.54 -8.86 10.98
C MET A 57 -9.95 -9.80 12.12
N LEU A 58 -11.16 -9.65 12.66
CA LEU A 58 -11.65 -10.51 13.75
C LEU A 58 -11.82 -11.98 13.32
N LYS A 59 -11.94 -12.26 12.01
CA LYS A 59 -12.07 -13.63 11.48
C LYS A 59 -10.79 -14.45 11.58
N VAL A 60 -9.62 -13.83 11.81
CA VAL A 60 -8.33 -14.56 11.83
C VAL A 60 -8.13 -15.34 13.13
N GLY A 61 -8.80 -14.93 14.22
CA GLY A 61 -8.62 -15.51 15.54
C GLY A 61 -7.33 -15.09 16.25
N ALA A 62 -7.10 -15.65 17.45
CA ALA A 62 -5.95 -15.30 18.27
C ALA A 62 -4.62 -15.67 17.61
N GLY A 63 -3.63 -14.78 17.68
CA GLY A 63 -2.30 -14.97 17.10
C GLY A 63 -2.25 -15.03 15.57
N GLY A 64 -3.36 -14.74 14.87
CA GLY A 64 -3.37 -14.80 13.40
C GLY A 64 -2.60 -13.65 12.74
N VAL A 65 -2.50 -13.76 11.41
CA VAL A 65 -1.76 -12.84 10.54
C VAL A 65 -2.75 -12.09 9.67
N VAL A 66 -2.60 -10.77 9.60
CA VAL A 66 -3.38 -9.91 8.69
C VAL A 66 -2.44 -9.20 7.74
N MET A 67 -2.82 -9.16 6.47
CA MET A 67 -2.24 -8.28 5.48
C MET A 67 -3.31 -7.27 5.03
N LEU A 68 -3.03 -5.97 5.17
CA LEU A 68 -3.93 -4.89 4.80
C LEU A 68 -3.32 -4.09 3.65
N VAL A 69 -4.02 -4.05 2.52
CA VAL A 69 -3.65 -3.31 1.31
C VAL A 69 -4.54 -2.07 1.23
N CYS A 70 -4.00 -0.90 1.57
CA CYS A 70 -4.73 0.37 1.54
C CYS A 70 -3.76 1.54 1.32
N HIS A 71 -4.24 2.76 1.08
CA HIS A 71 -3.33 3.92 1.14
C HIS A 71 -2.97 4.26 2.60
N ALA A 72 -1.74 4.72 2.82
CA ALA A 72 -1.26 5.26 4.09
C ALA A 72 -0.20 6.34 3.84
N PHE A 73 0.11 7.09 4.87
CA PHE A 73 1.22 8.03 4.91
C PHE A 73 1.91 7.94 6.27
N GLN A 74 2.96 8.75 6.45
CA GLN A 74 3.64 8.97 7.72
C GLN A 74 2.72 9.42 8.87
N GLN A 75 1.45 9.77 8.66
CA GLN A 75 0.50 10.13 9.74
C GLN A 75 -0.47 9.00 10.11
N GLY A 76 -0.53 7.91 9.33
CA GLY A 76 -1.42 6.77 9.54
C GLY A 76 -2.07 6.28 8.25
N LEU A 77 -3.20 5.57 8.38
CA LEU A 77 -3.90 4.95 7.25
C LEU A 77 -4.89 5.96 6.63
N LEU A 78 -4.89 6.08 5.30
CA LEU A 78 -5.85 6.88 4.53
C LEU A 78 -7.17 6.15 4.34
N MET A 79 -7.70 5.65 5.44
CA MET A 79 -8.94 4.89 5.49
C MET A 79 -9.88 5.58 6.47
N PRO A 80 -11.16 5.77 6.11
CA PRO A 80 -12.11 6.39 7.01
C PRO A 80 -12.42 5.48 8.20
N ILE A 81 -12.72 6.06 9.36
CA ILE A 81 -13.15 5.32 10.55
C ILE A 81 -14.55 4.74 10.31
N VAL A 82 -15.44 5.53 9.73
CA VAL A 82 -16.81 5.14 9.36
C VAL A 82 -17.08 5.39 7.87
N PRO A 83 -17.86 4.53 7.21
CA PRO A 83 -18.19 4.72 5.80
C PRO A 83 -19.12 5.93 5.59
N GLY A 84 -18.94 6.64 4.47
CA GLY A 84 -19.93 7.59 3.96
C GLY A 84 -20.08 8.93 4.71
N GLY A 85 -19.21 9.26 5.66
CA GLY A 85 -19.23 10.56 6.34
C GLY A 85 -18.81 11.72 5.41
N PRO A 86 -19.36 12.94 5.56
CA PRO A 86 -19.05 14.07 4.66
C PRO A 86 -17.60 14.57 4.77
N ASN A 87 -16.98 14.43 5.94
CA ASN A 87 -15.59 14.85 6.22
C ASN A 87 -14.64 13.67 6.47
N GLN A 88 -15.12 12.44 6.30
CA GLN A 88 -14.40 11.16 6.50
C GLN A 88 -13.18 11.22 7.44
N ARG A 89 -13.41 11.13 8.75
CA ARG A 89 -12.31 11.06 9.72
C ARG A 89 -11.43 9.84 9.45
N LEU A 90 -10.14 10.03 9.22
CA LEU A 90 -9.20 8.95 8.87
C LEU A 90 -8.58 8.27 10.10
N ILE A 91 -8.05 7.05 9.91
CA ILE A 91 -7.26 6.32 10.91
C ILE A 91 -5.82 6.85 10.96
N VAL A 92 -5.71 8.12 11.35
CA VAL A 92 -4.43 8.82 11.60
C VAL A 92 -4.25 9.03 13.10
N GLY A 93 -3.07 9.48 13.53
CA GLY A 93 -2.73 9.65 14.96
C GLY A 93 -3.83 10.27 15.82
N THR A 94 -4.49 11.32 15.34
CA THR A 94 -5.58 11.98 16.08
C THR A 94 -6.87 11.15 16.14
N GLY A 95 -7.22 10.41 15.09
CA GLY A 95 -8.38 9.50 15.07
C GLY A 95 -8.16 8.31 16.00
N MET A 96 -6.98 7.69 15.94
CA MET A 96 -6.57 6.61 16.83
C MET A 96 -6.60 7.05 18.31
N ALA A 97 -6.06 8.23 18.62
CA ALA A 97 -6.05 8.77 19.98
C ALA A 97 -7.46 9.05 20.53
N ILE A 98 -8.40 9.52 19.70
CA ILE A 98 -9.80 9.71 20.11
C ILE A 98 -10.45 8.36 20.47
N ILE A 99 -10.25 7.34 19.63
CA ILE A 99 -10.76 5.98 19.88
C ILE A 99 -10.15 5.41 21.18
N ASP A 100 -8.84 5.55 21.38
CA ASP A 100 -8.17 5.08 22.60
C ASP A 100 -8.66 5.79 23.87
N LYS A 101 -8.85 7.12 23.79
CA LYS A 101 -9.43 7.89 24.89
C LYS A 101 -10.84 7.39 25.22
N ALA A 102 -11.65 7.10 24.22
CA ALA A 102 -13.01 6.59 24.42
C ALA A 102 -13.04 5.17 24.98
N ILE A 103 -12.18 4.27 24.50
CA ILE A 103 -12.03 2.90 25.05
C ILE A 103 -11.64 2.96 26.54
N LYS A 104 -10.65 3.79 26.88
CA LYS A 104 -10.22 3.98 28.27
C LYS A 104 -11.35 4.54 29.12
N ALA A 105 -12.07 5.55 28.62
CA ALA A 105 -13.19 6.15 29.31
C ALA A 105 -14.31 5.14 29.60
N GLU A 106 -14.66 4.28 28.63
CA GLU A 106 -15.62 3.20 28.81
C GLU A 106 -15.17 2.20 29.90
N SER A 107 -13.89 1.83 29.90
CA SER A 107 -13.33 0.95 30.94
C SER A 107 -13.39 1.59 32.34
N ASP A 108 -13.02 2.87 32.45
CA ASP A 108 -13.06 3.60 33.72
C ASP A 108 -14.51 3.73 34.24
N VAL A 109 -15.46 4.05 33.36
CA VAL A 109 -16.89 4.13 33.72
C VAL A 109 -17.46 2.79 34.12
N ALA A 110 -17.09 1.70 33.44
CA ALA A 110 -17.50 0.36 33.85
C ALA A 110 -17.02 0.02 35.27
N ALA A 111 -15.78 0.39 35.62
CA ALA A 111 -15.25 0.22 36.97
C ALA A 111 -15.99 1.08 38.01
N ILE A 112 -16.37 2.32 37.66
CA ILE A 112 -17.14 3.21 38.55
C ILE A 112 -18.55 2.65 38.78
N ARG A 113 -19.23 2.18 37.72
CA ARG A 113 -20.57 1.57 37.80
C ARG A 113 -20.61 0.28 38.62
N ALA A 114 -19.49 -0.43 38.72
CA ALA A 114 -19.37 -1.63 39.53
C ALA A 114 -19.20 -1.35 41.04
N LEU A 115 -19.03 -0.08 41.45
CA LEU A 115 -18.93 0.28 42.86
C LEU A 115 -20.27 0.06 43.57
N PRO A 116 -20.27 -0.42 44.82
CA PRO A 116 -21.48 -0.52 45.62
C PRO A 116 -22.03 0.89 45.92
N THR A 117 -23.35 1.01 46.08
CA THR A 117 -24.06 2.29 46.28
C THR A 117 -25.19 2.20 47.31
N SER A 118 -25.19 1.17 48.16
CA SER A 118 -26.27 0.91 49.13
C SER A 118 -26.18 1.76 50.39
N THR A 119 -25.01 2.28 50.74
CA THR A 119 -24.83 3.21 51.88
C THR A 119 -24.46 4.63 51.44
N ALA A 120 -24.62 5.61 52.33
CA ALA A 120 -24.25 7.00 52.04
C ALA A 120 -22.74 7.15 51.75
N GLU A 121 -21.88 6.42 52.46
CA GLU A 121 -20.43 6.39 52.25
C GLU A 121 -20.06 5.79 50.90
N GLN A 122 -20.77 4.73 50.50
CA GLN A 122 -20.61 4.09 49.21
C GLN A 122 -21.05 5.01 48.06
N GLN A 123 -22.20 5.69 48.21
CA GLN A 123 -22.66 6.69 47.25
C GLN A 123 -21.68 7.85 47.12
N LYS A 124 -21.18 8.38 48.24
CA LYS A 124 -20.15 9.42 48.24
C LYS A 124 -18.90 8.96 47.49
N THR A 125 -18.43 7.74 47.75
CA THR A 125 -17.27 7.16 47.04
C THR A 125 -17.49 7.09 45.53
N ALA A 126 -18.68 6.65 45.08
CA ALA A 126 -19.02 6.61 43.67
C ALA A 126 -19.07 8.01 43.04
N ILE A 127 -19.66 9.00 43.74
CA ILE A 127 -19.73 10.40 43.29
C ILE A 127 -18.33 11.03 43.19
N ASP A 128 -17.46 10.80 44.17
CA ASP A 128 -16.08 11.29 44.16
C ASP A 128 -15.29 10.71 42.98
N ARG A 129 -15.51 9.43 42.66
CA ARG A 129 -14.91 8.77 41.50
C ARG A 129 -15.43 9.33 40.18
N TRP A 130 -16.73 9.53 40.05
CA TRP A 130 -17.34 10.21 38.90
C TRP A 130 -16.81 11.62 38.70
N THR A 131 -16.73 12.41 39.78
CA THR A 131 -16.25 13.79 39.75
C THR A 131 -14.81 13.87 39.25
N ARG A 132 -13.93 13.01 39.77
CA ARG A 132 -12.53 12.93 39.33
C ARG A 132 -12.44 12.52 37.87
N PHE A 133 -13.21 11.51 37.46
CA PHE A 133 -13.23 11.02 36.08
C PHE A 133 -13.67 12.10 35.09
N LEU A 134 -14.80 12.75 35.32
CA LEU A 134 -15.34 13.79 34.42
C LEU A 134 -14.40 14.99 34.30
N ASN A 135 -13.82 15.45 35.42
CA ASN A 135 -12.81 16.52 35.39
C ASN A 135 -11.50 16.08 34.70
N GLY A 136 -11.19 14.78 34.69
CA GLY A 136 -10.09 14.21 33.90
C GLY A 136 -10.39 14.16 32.39
N LEU A 137 -11.65 14.00 31.99
CA LEU A 137 -12.05 14.07 30.59
C LEU A 137 -11.97 15.50 30.04
N GLN A 138 -12.44 16.46 30.83
CA GLN A 138 -12.42 17.89 30.56
C GLN A 138 -12.38 18.66 31.90
N PRO A 139 -11.34 19.45 32.17
CA PRO A 139 -11.25 20.25 33.38
C PRO A 139 -12.46 21.19 33.53
N GLY A 140 -13.05 21.22 34.73
CA GLY A 140 -14.21 22.07 35.03
C GLY A 140 -15.55 21.54 34.54
N MET A 141 -15.62 20.29 34.06
CA MET A 141 -16.89 19.67 33.67
C MET A 141 -17.86 19.51 34.85
N VAL A 142 -17.34 19.41 36.08
CA VAL A 142 -18.13 19.36 37.31
C VAL A 142 -17.81 20.57 38.17
N THR A 143 -18.81 21.44 38.36
CA THR A 143 -18.77 22.58 39.28
C THR A 143 -19.78 22.35 40.42
N GLY A 144 -19.30 22.14 41.65
CA GLY A 144 -20.17 21.87 42.80
C GLY A 144 -20.44 20.38 43.02
N SER A 145 -21.54 20.06 43.73
CA SER A 145 -21.97 18.68 43.95
C SER A 145 -22.78 18.16 42.77
N ILE A 146 -22.62 16.88 42.45
CA ILE A 146 -23.40 16.19 41.42
C ILE A 146 -23.97 14.88 41.95
N THR A 147 -25.07 14.44 41.37
CA THR A 147 -25.61 13.10 41.53
C THR A 147 -24.98 12.13 40.52
N ILE A 148 -25.07 10.83 40.78
CA ILE A 148 -24.63 9.80 39.83
C ILE A 148 -25.37 9.92 38.49
N LYS A 149 -26.67 10.25 38.51
CA LYS A 149 -27.47 10.41 37.29
C LYS A 149 -27.00 11.59 36.43
N GLU A 150 -26.63 12.70 37.07
CA GLU A 150 -26.05 13.86 36.37
C GLU A 150 -24.68 13.53 35.80
N ALA A 151 -23.85 12.77 36.53
CA ALA A 151 -22.57 12.29 36.05
C ALA A 151 -22.70 11.41 34.80
N GLU A 152 -23.64 10.46 34.82
CA GLU A 152 -23.98 9.59 33.69
C GLU A 152 -24.47 10.39 32.47
N THR A 153 -25.29 11.42 32.72
CA THR A 153 -25.78 12.31 31.66
C THR A 153 -24.63 13.12 31.04
N ALA A 154 -23.72 13.65 31.86
CA ALA A 154 -22.54 14.36 31.38
C ALA A 154 -21.63 13.44 30.56
N TYR A 155 -21.43 12.20 31.01
CA TYR A 155 -20.69 11.19 30.27
C TYR A 155 -21.34 10.83 28.93
N GLY A 156 -22.67 10.68 28.90
CA GLY A 156 -23.42 10.47 27.66
C GLY A 156 -23.18 11.59 26.63
N LYS A 157 -23.20 12.87 27.07
CA LYS A 157 -22.87 14.01 26.21
C LYS A 157 -21.44 13.98 25.70
N PHE A 158 -20.49 13.55 26.54
CA PHE A 158 -19.12 13.32 26.09
C PHE A 158 -19.06 12.27 24.97
N LEU A 159 -19.74 11.14 25.13
CA LEU A 159 -19.80 10.10 24.09
C LEU A 159 -20.46 10.59 22.79
N ASP A 160 -21.50 11.43 22.87
CA ASP A 160 -22.09 12.06 21.67
C ASP A 160 -21.09 12.95 20.96
N ASN A 161 -20.31 13.73 21.71
CA ASN A 161 -19.27 14.59 21.14
C ASN A 161 -18.15 13.76 20.49
N VAL A 162 -17.78 12.62 21.08
CA VAL A 162 -16.82 11.69 20.48
C VAL A 162 -17.40 11.09 19.20
N ALA A 163 -18.64 10.59 19.23
CA ALA A 163 -19.30 10.01 18.06
C ALA A 163 -19.36 11.02 16.91
N LYS A 164 -19.75 12.26 17.21
CA LYS A 164 -19.74 13.38 16.24
C LYS A 164 -18.33 13.68 15.73
N GLY A 165 -17.32 13.74 16.61
CA GLY A 165 -15.92 13.98 16.22
C GLY A 165 -15.30 12.86 15.39
N LEU A 166 -15.85 11.64 15.49
CA LEU A 166 -15.53 10.49 14.65
C LEU A 166 -16.46 10.36 13.43
N GLU A 167 -17.30 11.35 13.18
CA GLU A 167 -18.22 11.45 12.04
C GLU A 167 -19.32 10.36 12.00
N PHE A 168 -19.66 9.74 13.14
CA PHE A 168 -20.87 8.89 13.22
C PHE A 168 -22.13 9.76 13.13
N GLN A 169 -23.10 9.31 12.33
CA GLN A 169 -24.32 10.08 12.03
C GLN A 169 -25.60 9.32 12.41
N GLY A 170 -26.68 10.08 12.57
CA GLY A 170 -28.03 9.55 12.80
C GLY A 170 -28.33 9.18 14.26
N PRO A 171 -29.56 8.71 14.53
CA PRO A 171 -30.06 8.50 15.89
C PRO A 171 -29.34 7.38 16.66
N LYS A 172 -28.55 6.54 15.96
CA LYS A 172 -27.77 5.43 16.53
C LYS A 172 -26.25 5.69 16.48
N ALA A 173 -25.82 6.93 16.27
CA ALA A 173 -24.40 7.29 16.14
C ALA A 173 -23.56 6.80 17.33
N ARG A 174 -24.06 7.03 18.56
CA ARG A 174 -23.39 6.60 19.79
C ARG A 174 -23.26 5.08 19.87
N ASP A 175 -24.34 4.34 19.61
CA ASP A 175 -24.36 2.88 19.70
C ASP A 175 -23.40 2.25 18.67
N ALA A 176 -23.39 2.78 17.44
CA ALA A 176 -22.48 2.35 16.39
C ALA A 176 -21.01 2.65 16.76
N MET A 177 -20.73 3.80 17.37
CA MET A 177 -19.40 4.12 17.89
C MET A 177 -19.00 3.13 18.99
N LEU A 178 -19.85 2.88 19.98
CA LEU A 178 -19.55 1.93 21.07
C LEU A 178 -19.31 0.52 20.54
N ASP A 179 -20.02 0.11 19.48
CA ASP A 179 -19.81 -1.16 18.79
C ASP A 179 -18.44 -1.23 18.09
N LEU A 180 -18.01 -0.15 17.43
CA LEU A 180 -16.65 -0.01 16.90
C LEU A 180 -15.60 -0.14 18.03
N LEU A 181 -15.77 0.58 19.15
CA LEU A 181 -14.83 0.52 20.28
C LEU A 181 -14.69 -0.91 20.82
N ARG A 182 -15.81 -1.62 20.97
CA ARG A 182 -15.83 -3.03 21.37
C ARG A 182 -15.05 -3.92 20.39
N ARG A 183 -15.21 -3.73 19.08
CA ARG A 183 -14.44 -4.47 18.06
C ARG A 183 -12.93 -4.19 18.14
N VAL A 184 -12.53 -2.95 18.37
CA VAL A 184 -11.11 -2.60 18.55
C VAL A 184 -10.53 -3.31 19.78
N VAL A 185 -11.25 -3.29 20.91
CA VAL A 185 -10.83 -4.02 22.13
C VAL A 185 -10.74 -5.52 21.88
N GLN A 186 -11.75 -6.09 21.19
CA GLN A 186 -11.76 -7.51 20.85
C GLN A 186 -10.56 -7.88 19.97
N LEU A 187 -10.25 -7.06 18.96
CA LEU A 187 -9.11 -7.29 18.06
C LEU A 187 -7.78 -7.26 18.83
N ARG A 188 -7.59 -6.27 19.71
CA ARG A 188 -6.40 -6.21 20.59
C ARG A 188 -6.26 -7.45 21.45
N GLY A 189 -7.38 -7.99 21.93
CA GLY A 189 -7.44 -9.23 22.68
C GLY A 189 -6.99 -10.46 21.88
N LEU A 190 -7.07 -10.43 20.54
CA LEU A 190 -6.56 -11.49 19.68
C LEU A 190 -5.03 -11.55 19.66
N LYS A 191 -4.34 -10.46 20.01
CA LYS A 191 -2.86 -10.37 19.96
C LYS A 191 -2.33 -10.90 18.63
N LEU A 192 -2.69 -10.24 17.53
CA LEU A 192 -2.26 -10.66 16.19
C LEU A 192 -0.73 -10.84 16.19
N SER A 193 -0.24 -11.98 15.72
CA SER A 193 1.22 -12.21 15.67
C SER A 193 1.89 -11.25 14.68
N ARG A 194 1.15 -10.87 13.62
CA ARG A 194 1.66 -10.03 12.55
C ARG A 194 0.54 -9.27 11.85
N LEU A 195 0.76 -7.97 11.66
CA LEU A 195 0.01 -7.12 10.74
C LEU A 195 1.00 -6.61 9.68
N GLU A 196 0.74 -6.90 8.40
CA GLU A 196 1.50 -6.34 7.29
C GLU A 196 0.67 -5.32 6.54
N LEU A 197 1.20 -4.11 6.42
CA LEU A 197 0.64 -3.11 5.54
C LEU A 197 1.35 -3.22 4.19
N ARG A 198 0.56 -3.39 3.13
CA ARG A 198 0.95 -2.92 1.80
C ARG A 198 0.23 -1.62 1.54
N ALA A 199 0.53 -0.72 2.45
CA ALA A 199 0.19 0.67 2.36
C ALA A 199 1.44 1.45 2.01
N CYS A 200 1.32 2.70 1.59
CA CYS A 200 2.46 3.48 1.13
C CYS A 200 3.50 3.71 2.26
N ASN A 201 4.34 4.75 2.17
CA ASN A 201 5.56 4.98 2.95
C ASN A 201 5.45 5.12 4.49
N ILE A 202 4.47 4.54 5.18
CA ILE A 202 4.32 4.57 6.64
C ILE A 202 5.49 3.89 7.36
N GLY A 203 6.19 2.95 6.73
CA GLY A 203 7.37 2.29 7.29
C GLY A 203 8.56 3.24 7.52
N ASP A 204 8.52 4.44 6.97
CA ASP A 204 9.54 5.48 7.11
C ASP A 204 9.41 6.29 8.42
N ASP A 205 8.30 6.15 9.17
CA ASP A 205 8.11 6.84 10.46
C ASP A 205 7.85 5.86 11.63
N ASP A 206 8.88 5.64 12.45
CA ASP A 206 8.84 4.72 13.59
C ASP A 206 7.74 5.05 14.61
N LYS A 207 7.44 6.34 14.81
CA LYS A 207 6.40 6.78 15.77
C LYS A 207 5.01 6.36 15.32
N THR A 208 4.71 6.54 14.04
CA THR A 208 3.43 6.15 13.45
C THR A 208 3.33 4.64 13.32
N MET A 209 4.40 3.95 12.94
CA MET A 209 4.45 2.49 12.99
C MET A 209 4.11 1.95 14.39
N GLU A 210 4.72 2.51 15.44
CA GLU A 210 4.43 2.13 16.82
C GLU A 210 2.97 2.46 17.24
N ALA A 211 2.45 3.61 16.81
CA ALA A 211 1.06 4.00 17.08
C ALA A 211 0.06 3.03 16.42
N VAL A 212 0.27 2.68 15.15
CA VAL A 212 -0.57 1.72 14.42
C VAL A 212 -0.48 0.32 15.04
N ARG A 213 0.73 -0.12 15.39
CA ARG A 213 0.96 -1.42 16.03
C ARG A 213 0.18 -1.52 17.35
N LYS A 214 0.28 -0.50 18.21
CA LYS A 214 -0.49 -0.41 19.47
C LYS A 214 -1.99 -0.33 19.23
N PHE A 215 -2.40 0.45 18.24
CA PHE A 215 -3.81 0.66 17.92
C PHE A 215 -4.52 -0.65 17.54
N PHE A 216 -3.90 -1.48 16.69
CA PHE A 216 -4.43 -2.79 16.31
C PHE A 216 -4.10 -3.90 17.31
N GLY A 217 -3.15 -3.68 18.22
CA GLY A 217 -2.73 -4.67 19.22
C GLY A 217 -2.00 -5.87 18.62
N CYS A 218 -1.18 -5.64 17.59
CA CYS A 218 -0.35 -6.69 17.00
C CYS A 218 1.06 -6.73 17.62
N GLU A 219 1.67 -7.91 17.60
CA GLU A 219 3.04 -8.13 18.08
C GLU A 219 4.07 -7.54 17.11
N ARG A 220 3.85 -7.74 15.80
CA ARG A 220 4.68 -7.19 14.74
C ARG A 220 3.82 -6.38 13.76
N LEU A 221 4.34 -5.22 13.39
CA LEU A 221 3.82 -4.43 12.27
C LEU A 221 4.92 -4.31 11.22
N LEU A 222 4.62 -4.66 9.98
CA LEU A 222 5.50 -4.47 8.83
C LEU A 222 4.86 -3.53 7.82
N ALA A 223 5.65 -2.64 7.23
CA ALA A 223 5.16 -1.74 6.19
C ALA A 223 6.32 -1.23 5.33
N PRO A 224 6.06 -0.88 4.06
CA PRO A 224 7.10 -0.34 3.20
C PRO A 224 7.48 1.10 3.59
N ILE A 225 8.74 1.44 3.38
CA ILE A 225 9.28 2.80 3.54
C ILE A 225 9.02 3.67 2.30
N PHE A 226 8.56 3.06 1.21
CA PHE A 226 8.31 3.69 -0.08
C PHE A 226 6.84 3.54 -0.50
N GLY A 227 6.42 4.33 -1.50
CA GLY A 227 5.07 4.23 -2.06
C GLY A 227 4.82 2.88 -2.72
N THR A 228 3.65 2.28 -2.50
CA THR A 228 3.23 1.03 -3.16
C THR A 228 2.41 1.33 -4.40
N PHE A 229 2.66 0.63 -5.50
CA PHE A 229 1.81 0.71 -6.69
C PHE A 229 1.21 -0.65 -7.06
N TYR A 230 0.00 -0.60 -7.62
CA TYR A 230 -0.68 -1.73 -8.25
C TYR A 230 -1.24 -1.27 -9.58
N LEU A 231 -0.96 -2.02 -10.63
CA LEU A 231 -1.33 -1.67 -11.99
C LEU A 231 -2.18 -2.78 -12.59
N SER A 232 -3.26 -2.37 -13.27
CA SER A 232 -4.03 -3.23 -14.16
C SER A 232 -3.11 -3.96 -15.13
N PRO A 233 -3.51 -5.14 -15.64
CA PRO A 233 -2.66 -5.92 -16.52
C PRO A 233 -2.04 -5.08 -17.64
N ILE A 234 -0.71 -5.04 -17.66
CA ILE A 234 0.07 -4.31 -18.67
C ILE A 234 0.40 -5.25 -19.82
N LEU A 235 0.28 -4.73 -21.05
CA LEU A 235 0.65 -5.46 -22.25
C LEU A 235 2.12 -5.18 -22.60
N ALA A 236 2.86 -6.23 -22.94
CA ALA A 236 4.21 -6.09 -23.48
C ALA A 236 4.17 -5.83 -24.99
N PHE A 237 4.90 -4.81 -25.45
CA PHE A 237 5.10 -4.49 -26.86
C PHE A 237 6.48 -4.93 -27.33
N THR A 238 6.72 -4.94 -28.64
CA THR A 238 8.10 -5.08 -29.14
C THR A 238 8.86 -3.77 -28.92
N LEU A 239 10.19 -3.84 -28.70
CA LEU A 239 11.03 -2.63 -28.59
C LEU A 239 10.90 -1.70 -29.82
N GLN A 240 10.72 -2.28 -31.02
CA GLN A 240 10.41 -1.52 -32.24
C GLN A 240 9.01 -0.91 -32.19
N GLY A 241 8.02 -1.66 -31.70
CA GLY A 241 6.66 -1.17 -31.53
C GLY A 241 6.54 -0.02 -30.52
N LEU A 242 7.52 0.17 -29.63
CA LEU A 242 7.58 1.32 -28.71
C LEU A 242 8.07 2.59 -29.43
N SER A 243 9.05 2.48 -30.33
CA SER A 243 9.55 3.64 -31.10
C SER A 243 8.54 4.17 -32.10
N ASP A 244 7.70 3.29 -32.64
CA ASP A 244 6.70 3.63 -33.66
C ASP A 244 5.41 4.22 -33.06
N ASN A 245 5.29 4.21 -31.74
CA ASN A 245 4.09 4.58 -31.02
C ASN A 245 4.22 6.01 -30.51
N ASP A 246 3.81 6.98 -31.33
CA ASP A 246 3.87 8.41 -31.04
C ASP A 246 3.20 8.80 -29.70
N GLU A 247 2.18 8.03 -29.28
CA GLU A 247 1.45 8.22 -28.03
C GLU A 247 2.32 7.95 -26.78
N PHE A 248 3.34 7.08 -26.89
CA PHE A 248 4.21 6.69 -25.78
C PHE A 248 5.39 7.63 -25.57
N MET A 249 5.88 8.28 -26.64
CA MET A 249 7.04 9.17 -26.55
C MET A 249 6.69 10.61 -26.15
N GLY A 250 5.41 10.90 -25.86
CA GLY A 250 4.96 12.24 -25.48
C GLY A 250 5.34 13.31 -26.52
N ARG A 251 5.61 12.91 -27.76
CA ARG A 251 6.00 13.85 -28.80
C ARG A 251 4.76 14.69 -29.09
N PRO A 252 4.78 16.03 -28.90
CA PRO A 252 3.73 16.86 -29.44
C PRO A 252 3.68 16.54 -30.94
N ARG A 253 2.50 16.17 -31.45
CA ARG A 253 2.26 15.90 -32.87
C ARG A 253 2.99 16.97 -33.67
N ARG A 254 4.18 16.66 -34.18
CA ARG A 254 4.80 17.47 -35.21
C ARG A 254 3.89 17.25 -36.39
N SER A 255 3.06 18.25 -36.66
CA SER A 255 2.48 18.44 -37.97
C SER A 255 3.57 18.12 -39.00
N ARG A 256 3.20 17.48 -40.11
CA ARG A 256 4.09 17.15 -41.23
C ARG A 256 4.61 18.42 -41.95
N GLY A 257 5.10 19.41 -41.21
CA GLY A 257 5.94 20.48 -41.71
C GLY A 257 7.39 19.98 -41.73
N ARG A 258 7.96 19.88 -42.93
CA ARG A 258 9.41 19.80 -43.11
C ARG A 258 10.05 20.91 -42.28
N VAL A 259 10.87 20.58 -41.29
CA VAL A 259 11.73 21.57 -40.64
C VAL A 259 12.84 21.90 -41.65
N PRO A 260 12.96 23.15 -42.14
CA PRO A 260 14.07 23.53 -42.98
C PRO A 260 15.30 23.70 -42.09
N GLY A 261 16.16 22.70 -42.06
CA GLY A 261 17.56 22.84 -41.66
C GLY A 261 18.43 22.90 -42.91
N PRO A 262 19.53 23.69 -42.90
CA PRO A 262 20.47 23.69 -44.00
C PRO A 262 21.15 22.32 -44.04
N VAL A 263 21.10 21.66 -45.20
CA VAL A 263 21.61 20.31 -45.49
C VAL A 263 20.69 19.17 -45.01
N GLY A 264 19.88 18.68 -45.94
CA GLY A 264 19.00 17.51 -45.77
C GLY A 264 19.77 16.22 -45.49
N ARG A 265 19.96 15.89 -44.21
CA ARG A 265 20.18 14.51 -43.78
C ARG A 265 18.83 13.86 -43.55
N ALA A 266 18.55 12.79 -44.30
CA ALA A 266 17.52 11.83 -43.90
C ALA A 266 17.85 11.34 -42.48
N ALA A 267 16.85 11.32 -41.60
CA ALA A 267 16.96 10.62 -40.33
C ALA A 267 17.30 9.17 -40.66
N ARG A 268 18.53 8.75 -40.33
CA ARG A 268 18.88 7.33 -40.38
C ARG A 268 17.92 6.59 -39.46
N ASP A 269 17.42 5.46 -39.94
CA ASP A 269 16.75 4.42 -39.16
C ASP A 269 17.70 3.93 -38.08
N ASP A 270 17.77 4.69 -36.99
CA ASP A 270 18.62 4.43 -35.86
C ASP A 270 17.87 3.49 -34.92
N VAL A 271 18.10 2.20 -35.14
CA VAL A 271 17.78 1.06 -34.25
C VAL A 271 18.35 1.29 -32.82
N SER A 272 19.18 2.32 -32.63
CA SER A 272 19.68 2.85 -31.35
C SER A 272 18.61 3.53 -30.49
N SER A 273 17.43 3.87 -31.03
CA SER A 273 16.38 4.59 -30.27
C SER A 273 15.82 3.78 -29.08
N GLY A 274 15.73 2.45 -29.22
CA GLY A 274 15.31 1.58 -28.11
C GLY A 274 16.37 1.44 -27.00
N LEU A 275 17.65 1.64 -27.34
CA LEU A 275 18.77 1.56 -26.39
C LEU A 275 18.86 2.82 -25.51
N ILE A 276 18.47 3.98 -26.04
CA ILE A 276 18.54 5.27 -25.34
C ILE A 276 17.35 5.45 -24.37
N ILE A 277 16.19 4.86 -24.65
CA ILE A 277 15.02 4.90 -23.73
C ILE A 277 15.34 4.25 -22.37
N ALA A 278 16.25 3.28 -22.33
CA ALA A 278 16.68 2.62 -21.10
C ALA A 278 17.74 3.41 -20.30
N GLN A 279 18.31 4.49 -20.85
CA GLN A 279 19.48 5.16 -20.27
C GLN A 279 19.22 6.56 -19.69
N SER A 280 18.02 7.15 -19.81
CA SER A 280 17.85 8.58 -19.52
C SER A 280 16.78 8.99 -18.50
N ASN A 281 15.94 8.10 -17.96
CA ASN A 281 14.76 8.54 -17.21
C ASN A 281 14.63 7.85 -15.85
N HIS A 282 14.33 8.62 -14.80
CA HIS A 282 14.03 8.19 -13.41
C HIS A 282 12.77 7.31 -13.26
N THR A 283 12.36 6.62 -14.32
CA THR A 283 11.09 5.88 -14.42
C THR A 283 11.24 4.55 -15.15
N THR A 284 12.38 4.28 -15.81
CA THR A 284 12.56 3.12 -16.69
C THR A 284 13.69 2.22 -16.20
N ARG A 285 13.45 0.90 -16.21
CA ARG A 285 14.46 -0.13 -15.89
C ARG A 285 14.58 -1.16 -17.01
N GLY A 286 15.81 -1.60 -17.26
CA GLY A 286 16.14 -2.68 -18.16
C GLY A 286 16.34 -4.01 -17.43
N PHE A 287 15.90 -5.10 -18.04
CA PHE A 287 15.94 -6.47 -17.52
C PHE A 287 16.44 -7.43 -18.60
N LEU A 288 16.86 -8.64 -18.18
CA LEU A 288 17.32 -9.71 -19.07
C LEU A 288 18.43 -9.23 -20.03
N ARG A 289 19.58 -8.87 -19.45
CA ARG A 289 20.75 -8.39 -20.20
C ARG A 289 21.31 -9.53 -21.05
N GLU A 290 21.31 -9.34 -22.37
CA GLU A 290 22.01 -10.22 -23.29
C GLU A 290 23.31 -9.54 -23.73
N THR A 291 24.41 -10.27 -23.63
CA THR A 291 25.67 -9.88 -24.24
C THR A 291 25.67 -10.48 -25.63
N SER A 292 25.37 -9.67 -26.66
CA SER A 292 25.69 -10.09 -28.01
C SER A 292 27.20 -9.94 -28.20
N VAL A 293 27.88 -11.06 -28.44
CA VAL A 293 29.14 -11.02 -29.17
C VAL A 293 28.76 -10.53 -30.56
N PRO A 294 29.36 -9.45 -31.08
CA PRO A 294 29.03 -8.99 -32.41
C PRO A 294 29.19 -10.17 -33.36
N VAL A 295 28.13 -10.49 -34.10
CA VAL A 295 28.30 -11.17 -35.39
C VAL A 295 29.30 -10.30 -36.12
N GLU A 296 30.42 -10.88 -36.56
CA GLU A 296 31.36 -10.23 -37.47
C GLU A 296 30.54 -9.40 -38.45
N PHE A 297 30.51 -8.09 -38.24
CA PHE A 297 30.16 -7.20 -39.31
C PHE A 297 31.22 -7.57 -40.34
N GLN A 298 30.81 -8.26 -41.40
CA GLN A 298 31.61 -8.36 -42.61
C GLN A 298 31.84 -6.90 -43.00
N SER A 299 32.93 -6.35 -42.47
CA SER A 299 33.39 -5.04 -42.77
C SER A 299 33.58 -5.10 -44.28
N ARG A 300 32.74 -4.38 -45.00
CA ARG A 300 33.03 -4.08 -46.40
C ARG A 300 34.37 -3.37 -46.39
N ARG A 301 35.42 -4.15 -46.61
CA ARG A 301 36.81 -3.81 -46.94
C ARG A 301 37.15 -2.33 -46.71
N LEU A 302 37.41 -1.96 -45.47
CA LEU A 302 38.14 -0.73 -45.16
C LEU A 302 39.23 -1.09 -44.14
N SER A 303 40.41 -1.42 -44.69
CA SER A 303 41.69 -1.75 -44.04
C SER A 303 41.83 -3.13 -43.35
N PRO A 304 42.97 -3.84 -43.49
CA PRO A 304 43.17 -5.20 -42.97
C PRO A 304 43.56 -5.29 -41.48
N SER A 305 43.49 -4.20 -40.71
CA SER A 305 44.24 -4.11 -39.45
C SER A 305 43.51 -3.47 -38.26
N LEU A 306 42.18 -3.35 -38.29
CA LEU A 306 41.41 -2.96 -37.11
C LEU A 306 40.10 -3.75 -36.99
N HIS A 307 40.14 -4.80 -36.18
CA HIS A 307 38.95 -5.47 -35.66
C HIS A 307 38.54 -4.79 -34.34
N LEU A 308 37.80 -3.69 -34.42
CA LEU A 308 37.08 -3.15 -33.25
C LEU A 308 35.80 -3.94 -33.08
N GLY A 309 35.87 -5.06 -32.37
CA GLY A 309 34.70 -5.78 -31.88
C GLY A 309 34.02 -4.96 -30.79
N ALA A 310 33.02 -4.16 -31.13
CA ALA A 310 32.18 -3.51 -30.13
C ALA A 310 31.25 -4.56 -29.51
N VAL A 311 31.51 -4.95 -28.26
CA VAL A 311 30.55 -5.72 -27.46
C VAL A 311 29.46 -4.76 -27.04
N SER A 312 28.27 -4.88 -27.64
CA SER A 312 27.09 -4.19 -27.15
C SER A 312 26.33 -5.13 -26.21
N SER A 313 26.17 -4.71 -24.96
CA SER A 313 25.18 -5.33 -24.07
C SER A 313 23.89 -4.55 -24.16
N PHE A 314 22.77 -5.24 -24.32
CA PHE A 314 21.46 -4.59 -24.32
C PHE A 314 20.46 -5.36 -23.44
N TYR A 315 19.47 -4.64 -22.93
CA TYR A 315 18.38 -5.24 -22.19
C TYR A 315 17.33 -5.74 -23.18
N THR A 316 16.89 -6.98 -23.00
CA THR A 316 15.88 -7.59 -23.87
C THR A 316 14.46 -7.41 -23.37
N PHE A 317 14.30 -6.86 -22.17
CA PHE A 317 13.04 -6.45 -21.60
C PHE A 317 13.22 -5.11 -20.90
N THR A 318 12.32 -4.16 -21.12
CA THR A 318 12.30 -2.88 -20.42
C THR A 318 10.91 -2.67 -19.81
N LEU A 319 10.90 -2.09 -18.62
CA LEU A 319 9.69 -1.71 -17.92
C LEU A 319 9.81 -0.25 -17.52
N THR A 320 8.81 0.54 -17.88
CA THR A 320 8.68 1.91 -17.41
C THR A 320 7.49 1.98 -16.48
N VAL A 321 7.69 2.57 -15.30
CA VAL A 321 6.64 2.90 -14.33
C VAL A 321 6.76 4.40 -14.06
N ASP A 322 5.67 5.11 -14.23
CA ASP A 322 5.64 6.57 -14.10
C ASP A 322 4.49 6.99 -13.18
N GLU A 323 4.78 7.86 -12.23
CA GLU A 323 3.80 8.43 -11.31
C GLU A 323 3.18 9.68 -11.94
N ILE A 324 1.96 9.54 -12.46
CA ILE A 324 1.24 10.64 -13.15
C ILE A 324 0.62 11.65 -12.18
N SER A 325 0.36 11.22 -10.95
CA SER A 325 -0.03 12.04 -9.81
C SER A 325 0.23 11.23 -8.54
N ALA A 326 0.21 11.86 -7.37
CA ALA A 326 0.40 11.16 -6.09
C ALA A 326 -0.39 9.83 -6.03
N PHE A 327 0.35 8.72 -5.93
CA PHE A 327 -0.14 7.33 -5.89
C PHE A 327 -0.91 6.81 -7.11
N LYS A 328 -0.90 7.54 -8.22
CA LYS A 328 -1.43 7.06 -9.49
C LYS A 328 -0.28 6.81 -10.43
N TYR A 329 -0.20 5.57 -10.87
CA TYR A 329 0.89 5.10 -11.70
C TYR A 329 0.36 4.68 -13.07
N ARG A 330 1.24 4.77 -14.06
CA ARG A 330 1.09 4.11 -15.36
C ARG A 330 2.33 3.27 -15.62
N ALA A 331 2.19 2.17 -16.36
CA ALA A 331 3.36 1.43 -16.81
C ALA A 331 3.19 0.87 -18.20
N TRP A 332 4.34 0.63 -18.84
CA TRP A 332 4.45 0.00 -20.14
C TRP A 332 5.64 -0.94 -20.13
N ALA A 333 5.51 -2.08 -20.82
CA ALA A 333 6.58 -3.04 -20.99
C ALA A 333 6.94 -3.15 -22.46
N ALA A 334 8.23 -3.25 -22.77
CA ALA A 334 8.72 -3.59 -24.08
C ALA A 334 9.71 -4.75 -24.01
N VAL A 335 9.67 -5.62 -25.01
CA VAL A 335 10.52 -6.81 -25.08
C VAL A 335 11.11 -6.96 -26.47
N ALA A 336 12.28 -7.59 -26.57
CA ALA A 336 12.84 -7.98 -27.85
C ALA A 336 11.82 -8.84 -28.64
N PRO A 337 11.73 -8.66 -29.96
CA PRO A 337 10.82 -9.45 -30.77
C PRO A 337 11.24 -10.93 -30.78
N ALA A 338 10.27 -11.83 -30.92
CA ALA A 338 10.57 -13.23 -31.17
C ALA A 338 11.33 -13.37 -32.51
N LYS A 339 12.27 -14.31 -32.59
CA LYS A 339 13.13 -14.49 -33.77
C LYS A 339 12.31 -14.57 -35.07
N GLY A 340 12.55 -13.63 -35.97
CA GLY A 340 11.88 -13.54 -37.28
C GLY A 340 10.42 -13.11 -37.24
N LYS A 341 9.90 -12.61 -36.11
CA LYS A 341 8.50 -12.18 -35.94
C LYS A 341 8.42 -10.73 -35.49
N ARG A 342 7.29 -10.07 -35.76
CA ARG A 342 6.96 -8.72 -35.26
C ARG A 342 6.21 -8.73 -33.93
N THR A 343 6.12 -9.88 -33.27
CA THR A 343 5.41 -10.07 -32.00
C THR A 343 6.39 -10.09 -30.83
N PRO A 344 5.94 -9.72 -29.62
CA PRO A 344 6.71 -9.90 -28.39
C PRO A 344 7.29 -11.32 -28.26
N ASP A 345 8.52 -11.44 -27.77
CA ASP A 345 9.04 -12.74 -27.33
C ASP A 345 8.45 -13.09 -25.96
N TRP A 346 7.34 -13.84 -25.97
CA TRP A 346 6.63 -14.24 -24.76
C TRP A 346 7.46 -15.11 -23.82
N THR A 347 8.49 -15.81 -24.32
CA THR A 347 9.43 -16.55 -23.46
C THR A 347 10.22 -15.58 -22.58
N LYS A 348 10.66 -14.45 -23.15
CA LYS A 348 11.35 -13.40 -22.40
C LYS A 348 10.43 -12.70 -21.41
N VAL A 349 9.18 -12.43 -21.79
CA VAL A 349 8.18 -11.89 -20.85
C VAL A 349 7.94 -12.87 -19.69
N GLN A 350 7.80 -14.16 -19.97
CA GLN A 350 7.63 -15.19 -18.94
C GLN A 350 8.85 -15.27 -18.00
N ASN A 351 10.06 -15.22 -18.56
CA ASN A 351 11.30 -15.18 -17.78
C ASN A 351 11.37 -13.93 -16.90
N PHE A 352 10.93 -12.77 -17.40
CA PHE A 352 10.82 -11.55 -16.62
C PHE A 352 9.83 -11.73 -15.44
N VAL A 353 8.60 -12.18 -15.72
CA VAL A 353 7.57 -12.37 -14.68
C VAL A 353 8.06 -13.33 -13.59
N ARG A 354 8.65 -14.47 -13.97
CA ARG A 354 9.18 -15.46 -13.01
C ARG A 354 10.39 -14.96 -12.24
N GLY A 355 11.26 -14.20 -12.89
CA GLY A 355 12.50 -13.71 -12.30
C GLY A 355 12.32 -12.50 -11.39
N TRP A 356 11.31 -11.65 -11.63
CA TRP A 356 11.22 -10.33 -10.99
C TRP A 356 9.89 -10.06 -10.28
N ILE A 357 8.80 -10.73 -10.65
CA ILE A 357 7.49 -10.51 -10.02
C ILE A 357 7.15 -11.67 -9.09
N MET A 358 7.13 -12.90 -9.60
CA MET A 358 6.66 -14.05 -8.85
C MET A 358 7.33 -15.36 -9.28
N PRO A 359 8.23 -15.92 -8.45
CA PRO A 359 8.79 -17.25 -8.67
C PRO A 359 7.68 -18.29 -8.82
N GLY A 360 7.88 -19.25 -9.73
CA GLY A 360 6.92 -20.35 -9.91
C GLY A 360 5.56 -19.94 -10.52
N SER A 361 5.39 -18.69 -10.96
CA SER A 361 4.16 -18.26 -11.64
C SER A 361 3.80 -19.16 -12.83
N SER A 362 2.50 -19.48 -12.94
CA SER A 362 1.90 -20.17 -14.08
C SER A 362 1.67 -19.27 -15.29
N TYR A 363 2.20 -18.05 -15.31
CA TYR A 363 2.10 -17.14 -16.45
C TYR A 363 2.67 -17.78 -17.73
N THR A 364 1.87 -17.78 -18.80
CA THR A 364 2.21 -18.35 -20.10
C THR A 364 2.25 -17.32 -21.25
N GLY A 365 1.79 -16.08 -21.03
CA GLY A 365 1.78 -15.01 -22.03
C GLY A 365 0.65 -14.00 -21.85
N GLY A 366 0.65 -12.93 -22.64
CA GLY A 366 -0.37 -11.88 -22.63
C GLY A 366 -0.11 -10.74 -21.64
N ALA A 367 -1.14 -9.97 -21.32
CA ALA A 367 -1.02 -8.93 -20.31
C ALA A 367 -0.82 -9.52 -18.91
N PHE A 368 -0.07 -8.84 -18.05
CA PHE A 368 0.20 -9.29 -16.68
C PHE A 368 0.03 -8.12 -15.70
N PRO A 369 -0.57 -8.33 -14.51
CA PRO A 369 -0.64 -7.27 -13.50
C PRO A 369 0.76 -6.98 -12.93
N LEU A 370 0.93 -5.81 -12.35
CA LEU A 370 2.21 -5.41 -11.77
C LEU A 370 1.99 -4.74 -10.42
N ALA A 371 2.83 -5.09 -9.44
CA ALA A 371 2.95 -4.39 -8.18
C ALA A 371 4.42 -4.16 -7.85
N GLY A 372 4.69 -3.20 -6.99
CA GLY A 372 6.04 -2.87 -6.55
C GLY A 372 6.08 -1.68 -5.60
N LEU A 373 7.30 -1.26 -5.26
CA LEU A 373 7.53 -0.03 -4.50
C LEU A 373 8.18 1.03 -5.38
N TRP A 374 7.71 2.26 -5.26
CA TRP A 374 8.17 3.43 -6.00
C TRP A 374 9.34 4.10 -5.28
N THR A 375 10.52 4.07 -5.89
CA THR A 375 11.82 4.46 -5.30
C THR A 375 12.56 5.48 -6.17
N PRO A 376 11.92 6.61 -6.54
CA PRO A 376 12.46 7.53 -7.55
C PRO A 376 13.81 8.15 -7.14
N ASP A 377 14.07 8.23 -5.83
CA ASP A 377 15.30 8.82 -5.27
C ASP A 377 16.48 7.85 -5.25
N ILE A 378 16.26 6.55 -5.57
CA ILE A 378 17.34 5.57 -5.67
C ILE A 378 17.87 5.56 -7.11
N GLN A 379 19.12 6.00 -7.26
CA GLN A 379 19.82 5.97 -8.54
C GLN A 379 19.76 4.57 -9.16
N ASP A 380 19.42 4.50 -10.45
CA ASP A 380 19.29 3.27 -11.26
C ASP A 380 18.20 2.27 -10.81
N GLN A 381 17.42 2.61 -9.78
CA GLN A 381 16.33 1.78 -9.28
C GLN A 381 15.10 2.62 -8.93
N PRO A 382 14.43 3.25 -9.92
CA PRO A 382 13.26 4.10 -9.69
C PRO A 382 12.03 3.37 -9.13
N PHE A 383 12.04 2.04 -9.19
CA PHE A 383 11.08 1.18 -8.53
C PHE A 383 11.71 -0.19 -8.24
N VAL A 384 11.13 -0.93 -7.30
CA VAL A 384 11.51 -2.31 -6.96
C VAL A 384 10.32 -3.26 -7.05
N LEU A 385 10.57 -4.46 -7.54
CA LEU A 385 9.58 -5.50 -7.78
C LEU A 385 9.65 -6.60 -6.70
N PRO A 386 8.56 -7.34 -6.44
CA PRO A 386 8.43 -8.21 -5.27
C PRO A 386 9.52 -9.28 -5.12
N ASN A 387 10.08 -9.79 -6.21
CA ASN A 387 11.13 -10.82 -6.15
C ASN A 387 12.55 -10.24 -6.00
N GLU A 388 12.71 -8.93 -5.85
CA GLU A 388 14.01 -8.30 -5.65
C GLU A 388 14.40 -8.26 -4.17
N THR A 389 15.69 -8.47 -3.87
CA THR A 389 16.17 -8.36 -2.48
C THR A 389 15.96 -6.95 -1.91
N SER A 390 16.03 -5.92 -2.74
CA SER A 390 15.76 -4.52 -2.33
C SER A 390 14.30 -4.30 -1.95
N TYR A 391 13.35 -5.08 -2.48
CA TYR A 391 11.94 -5.01 -2.11
C TYR A 391 11.76 -5.36 -0.64
N LEU A 392 12.29 -6.50 -0.19
CA LEU A 392 12.21 -6.92 1.20
C LEU A 392 12.94 -5.97 2.15
N ARG A 393 14.10 -5.43 1.75
CA ARG A 393 14.83 -4.42 2.54
C ARG A 393 14.07 -3.10 2.68
N SER A 394 13.13 -2.84 1.78
CA SER A 394 12.29 -1.64 1.81
C SER A 394 11.04 -1.83 2.67
N ILE A 395 10.84 -3.00 3.28
CA ILE A 395 9.75 -3.26 4.22
C ILE A 395 10.35 -3.18 5.63
N ASN A 396 10.02 -2.10 6.34
CA ASN A 396 10.45 -1.90 7.72
C ASN A 396 9.53 -2.66 8.68
N GLN A 397 10.05 -2.94 9.87
CA GLN A 397 9.32 -3.53 10.97
C GLN A 397 9.29 -2.55 12.14
N ALA A 398 8.11 -2.33 12.74
CA ALA A 398 7.99 -1.53 13.95
C ALA A 398 8.88 -2.09 15.07
N PRO A 399 9.39 -1.23 15.97
CA PRO A 399 10.16 -1.67 17.13
C PRO A 399 9.44 -2.78 17.91
N PRO A 400 10.18 -3.79 18.41
CA PRO A 400 9.57 -4.84 19.22
C PRO A 400 8.93 -4.25 20.48
N VAL A 401 7.93 -4.94 21.02
CA VAL A 401 7.41 -4.63 22.35
C VAL A 401 8.56 -4.78 23.35
N ASN A 402 9.04 -3.67 23.90
CA ASN A 402 9.90 -3.74 25.07
C ASN A 402 9.07 -4.37 26.20
N PRO A 403 9.51 -5.52 26.75
CA PRO A 403 8.76 -6.27 27.75
C PRO A 403 8.55 -5.49 29.06
#